data_AF-A0A9D5R1X5-F1
#
_entry.id   AF-A0A9D5R1X5-F1
#
_cell.length_a   1.000
_cell.length_b   1.000
_cell.length_c   1.000
_cell.angle_alpha   90.00
_cell.angle_beta   90.00
_cell.angle_gamma   90.00
#
_symmetry.space_group_name_H-M   'P 1'
#
loop_
_entity.id
_entity.type
_entity.pdbx_description
1 polymer ?
#
loop_
_entity_poly.entity_id
_entity_poly.type
_entity_poly.pdbx_seq_one_letter_code
_entity_poly.pdbx_strand_id
1 'polypeptide(L)'
;MNSKFSLVIALGAGLALSGCSKKLGQMKADYFTVNPNPLEVVGEKVPASVSARIPAKYFVKNAVVTVTPYLTYAGGEAQSAPLTLQGENVRANNQTISYENGGTVTMPVNFTYQPEMATSKLELGFTVQQGKKNYVLPRVAVANGVVATATFASAETATPAVAADKFQRIIAEKVDADILFLINQANIRDNQLRTEAMTGLNTRIDAANKDSRQEIEEINISSYASPDGSYDFNTKLAKKREDSTKAYMDKQLKGVSFGELTADFTPEDWEGFRRLVSESNIQDKDLILSVLSMYKDPEEREREIHNLSSVFEQLAEEILPQLRYSRITAKINVIGKSDDEIAAAYAKNPASLSVDELLYYATLTDSADKRAEIYSAAAEVYPTDYRTFNNLGMAQYQLGDFDAARASFAQASRLAPQSAEPQMNIGLVNLVEGRYDDAQSRFGAAAGVPELGEALGVYYLKQGDNAAAAQAMEGVTSNNAALAQILTKDYSTAKRTLAAIDEPDATTYYLTAILGARTNNESMLTNALRQAIRLDPKMAAKASQDMEFSRFNLSGVL
;
A
#
# COMPACT_ATOMS: atom_id res chain seq x y z
N MET A 1 11.40 35.63 -99.23
CA MET A 1 10.65 34.86 -98.21
C MET A 1 10.56 35.72 -96.95
N ASN A 2 9.32 36.03 -96.55
CA ASN A 2 8.77 36.34 -95.21
C ASN A 2 9.75 36.74 -94.08
N SER A 3 9.51 37.74 -93.23
CA SER A 3 8.41 38.66 -93.01
C SER A 3 8.88 39.79 -92.06
N LYS A 4 8.20 40.93 -92.14
CA LYS A 4 8.19 42.06 -91.20
C LYS A 4 8.21 41.65 -89.73
N PHE A 5 8.78 42.48 -88.83
CA PHE A 5 8.06 43.01 -87.66
C PHE A 5 8.85 44.13 -86.94
N SER A 6 8.18 45.28 -86.81
CA SER A 6 8.49 46.41 -85.93
C SER A 6 8.22 46.07 -84.46
N LEU A 7 8.85 46.77 -83.52
CA LEU A 7 8.43 47.14 -82.14
C LEU A 7 9.70 47.29 -81.27
N VAL A 8 9.83 48.11 -80.23
CA VAL A 8 9.11 49.27 -79.70
C VAL A 8 10.01 49.81 -78.58
N ILE A 9 9.99 51.13 -78.37
CA ILE A 9 10.57 51.81 -77.22
C ILE A 9 9.86 51.34 -75.94
N ALA A 10 10.61 50.85 -74.96
CA ALA A 10 10.15 50.85 -73.57
C ALA A 10 11.29 51.34 -72.68
N LEU A 11 11.31 52.67 -72.46
CA LEU A 11 12.04 53.29 -71.37
C LEU A 11 11.59 52.62 -70.06
N GLY A 12 12.52 51.92 -69.41
CA GLY A 12 12.34 51.42 -68.06
C GLY A 12 12.23 52.57 -67.07
N ALA A 13 10.99 52.93 -66.71
CA ALA A 13 10.74 53.67 -65.49
C ALA A 13 11.01 52.74 -64.30
N GLY A 14 12.22 52.84 -63.75
CA GLY A 14 12.58 52.26 -62.47
C GLY A 14 11.74 52.89 -61.36
N LEU A 15 10.54 52.37 -61.13
CA LEU A 15 9.83 52.54 -59.87
C LEU A 15 10.48 51.60 -58.86
N ALA A 16 11.57 52.07 -58.27
CA ALA A 16 12.00 51.58 -56.96
C ALA A 16 10.91 51.95 -55.96
N LEU A 17 9.87 51.11 -55.90
CA LEU A 17 8.96 51.04 -54.76
C LEU A 17 9.81 50.62 -53.57
N SER A 18 10.42 51.61 -52.90
CA SER A 18 10.84 51.48 -51.52
C SER A 18 9.58 51.32 -50.68
N GLY A 19 8.96 50.15 -50.78
CA GLY A 19 7.93 49.72 -49.87
C GLY A 19 8.59 49.67 -48.49
N CYS A 20 8.41 50.75 -47.73
CA CYS A 20 8.65 50.77 -46.30
C CYS A 20 7.74 49.71 -45.68
N SER A 21 8.18 48.45 -45.71
CA SER A 21 7.50 47.37 -45.00
C SER A 21 7.44 47.80 -43.53
N LYS A 22 6.21 48.03 -43.05
CA LYS A 22 5.91 48.37 -41.67
C LYS A 22 6.65 47.38 -40.77
N LYS A 23 7.44 47.88 -39.81
CA LYS A 23 8.06 47.00 -38.80
C LYS A 23 6.95 46.31 -38.00
N LEU A 24 7.19 45.07 -37.57
CA LEU A 24 6.28 44.41 -36.65
C LEU A 24 6.22 45.22 -35.34
N GLY A 25 5.00 45.46 -34.85
CA GLY A 25 4.78 46.20 -33.61
C GLY A 25 5.20 45.41 -32.36
N GLN A 26 5.21 46.08 -31.22
CA GLN A 26 5.40 45.43 -29.92
C GLN A 26 4.18 44.59 -29.54
N MET A 27 4.42 43.35 -29.12
CA MET A 27 3.39 42.44 -28.63
C MET A 27 2.78 42.97 -27.32
N LYS A 28 1.47 42.78 -27.12
CA LYS A 28 0.77 43.19 -25.90
C LYS A 28 0.35 41.97 -25.09
N ALA A 29 0.31 42.12 -23.76
CA ALA A 29 -0.15 41.05 -22.86
C ALA A 29 -1.56 40.57 -23.20
N ASP A 30 -2.47 41.48 -23.56
CA ASP A 30 -3.85 41.17 -23.94
C ASP A 30 -4.00 40.28 -25.19
N TYR A 31 -2.90 40.05 -25.93
CA TYR A 31 -2.89 39.08 -27.03
C TYR A 31 -2.74 37.65 -26.54
N PHE A 32 -2.47 37.43 -25.25
CA PHE A 32 -2.14 36.11 -24.72
C PHE A 32 -3.07 35.74 -23.58
N THR A 33 -3.49 34.48 -23.56
CA THR A 33 -4.12 33.85 -22.41
C THR A 33 -3.30 32.63 -22.00
N VAL A 34 -3.20 32.39 -20.70
CA VAL A 34 -2.44 31.27 -20.13
C VAL A 34 -3.41 30.34 -19.41
N ASN A 35 -3.25 29.04 -19.59
CA ASN A 35 -4.04 28.03 -18.90
C ASN A 35 -3.13 26.86 -18.43
N PRO A 36 -3.06 26.56 -17.13
CA PRO A 36 -3.74 27.26 -16.02
C PRO A 36 -3.13 28.66 -15.73
N ASN A 37 -3.90 29.53 -15.06
CA ASN A 37 -3.43 30.82 -14.54
C ASN A 37 -4.07 31.08 -13.15
N PRO A 38 -3.32 31.06 -12.03
CA PRO A 38 -1.86 30.91 -11.94
C PRO A 38 -1.34 29.57 -12.51
N LEU A 39 -0.05 29.51 -12.81
CA LEU A 39 0.58 28.25 -13.23
C LEU A 39 0.54 27.25 -12.07
N GLU A 40 0.61 25.95 -12.35
CA GLU A 40 0.54 24.91 -11.33
C GLU A 40 1.61 23.83 -11.58
N VAL A 41 2.15 23.27 -10.49
CA VAL A 41 3.02 22.09 -10.57
C VAL A 41 2.16 20.85 -10.78
N VAL A 42 2.55 20.03 -11.76
CA VAL A 42 2.00 18.69 -12.04
C VAL A 42 3.17 17.73 -12.06
N GLY A 43 3.22 16.83 -11.06
CA GLY A 43 4.40 16.02 -10.80
C GLY A 43 5.60 16.89 -10.44
N GLU A 44 6.63 16.88 -11.29
CA GLU A 44 7.82 17.72 -11.15
C GLU A 44 7.89 18.85 -12.19
N LYS A 45 6.82 19.04 -12.95
CA LYS A 45 6.76 19.94 -14.09
C LYS A 45 5.78 21.07 -13.87
N VAL A 46 5.96 22.17 -14.60
CA VAL A 46 5.02 23.29 -14.68
C VAL A 46 4.45 23.35 -16.10
N PRO A 47 3.52 22.44 -16.45
CA PRO A 47 2.90 22.46 -17.76
C PRO A 47 1.86 23.57 -17.85
N ALA A 48 1.83 24.30 -18.97
CA ALA A 48 0.73 25.19 -19.30
C ALA A 48 0.58 25.32 -20.81
N SER A 49 -0.47 26.03 -21.22
CA SER A 49 -0.71 26.41 -22.60
C SER A 49 -0.85 27.92 -22.69
N VAL A 50 -0.14 28.52 -23.65
CA VAL A 50 -0.26 29.95 -23.95
C VAL A 50 -0.95 30.09 -25.29
N SER A 51 -2.15 30.67 -25.29
CA SER A 51 -2.92 30.95 -26.50
C SER A 51 -2.72 32.41 -26.91
N ALA A 52 -2.11 32.61 -28.07
CA ALA A 52 -1.90 33.91 -28.70
C ALA A 52 -3.04 34.21 -29.69
N ARG A 53 -3.81 35.27 -29.43
CA ARG A 53 -4.79 35.85 -30.35
C ARG A 53 -4.18 37.08 -31.03
N ILE A 54 -3.60 36.87 -32.20
CA ILE A 54 -2.92 37.90 -32.97
C ILE A 54 -3.97 38.70 -33.77
N PRO A 55 -4.05 40.04 -33.62
CA PRO A 55 -5.06 40.83 -34.32
C PRO A 55 -4.89 40.86 -35.84
N ALA A 56 -6.00 41.13 -36.53
CA ALA A 56 -6.00 41.55 -37.92
C ALA A 56 -5.06 42.74 -38.15
N LYS A 57 -4.38 42.73 -39.30
CA LYS A 57 -3.44 43.74 -39.79
C LYS A 57 -2.21 43.97 -38.89
N TYR A 58 -1.90 43.01 -38.03
CA TYR A 58 -0.79 43.06 -37.09
C TYR A 58 0.44 42.29 -37.59
N PHE A 59 0.30 40.99 -37.90
CA PHE A 59 1.42 40.12 -38.27
C PHE A 59 1.86 40.38 -39.72
N VAL A 60 2.98 41.09 -39.89
CA VAL A 60 3.43 41.53 -41.23
C VAL A 60 3.80 40.35 -42.13
N LYS A 61 3.40 40.42 -43.40
CA LYS A 61 3.46 39.29 -44.36
C LYS A 61 4.87 38.72 -44.57
N ASN A 62 5.92 39.51 -44.37
CA ASN A 62 7.31 39.14 -44.62
C ASN A 62 8.14 38.87 -43.35
N ALA A 63 7.49 38.64 -42.21
CA ALA A 63 8.17 38.35 -40.94
C ALA A 63 8.11 36.86 -40.57
N VAL A 64 9.16 36.41 -39.90
CA VAL A 64 9.22 35.20 -39.09
C VAL A 64 9.41 35.65 -37.65
N VAL A 65 8.59 35.14 -36.74
CA VAL A 65 8.62 35.48 -35.31
C VAL A 65 8.81 34.20 -34.53
N THR A 66 9.94 34.10 -33.82
CA THR A 66 10.18 33.03 -32.86
C THR A 66 9.80 33.52 -31.47
N VAL A 67 8.77 32.91 -30.91
CA VAL A 67 8.29 33.16 -29.54
C VAL A 67 8.96 32.16 -28.61
N THR A 68 9.59 32.66 -27.56
CA THR A 68 10.27 31.84 -26.55
C THR A 68 9.67 32.12 -25.18
N PRO A 69 9.05 31.12 -24.52
CA PRO A 69 8.54 31.27 -23.16
C PRO A 69 9.69 31.18 -22.13
N TYR A 70 9.72 32.13 -21.20
CA TYR A 70 10.64 32.20 -20.08
C TYR A 70 9.85 32.23 -18.77
N LEU A 71 10.21 31.37 -17.82
CA LEU A 71 9.76 31.49 -16.45
C LEU A 71 10.86 32.20 -15.66
N THR A 72 10.64 33.46 -15.32
CA THR A 72 11.61 34.33 -14.64
C THR A 72 11.33 34.33 -13.14
N TYR A 73 12.34 34.06 -12.32
CA TYR A 73 12.21 33.95 -10.85
C TYR A 73 13.45 34.52 -10.15
N ALA A 74 13.42 34.57 -8.81
CA ALA A 74 14.56 35.02 -8.03
C ALA A 74 15.74 34.06 -8.23
N GLY A 75 16.81 34.53 -8.86
CA GLY A 75 18.02 33.72 -9.13
C GLY A 75 18.20 33.27 -10.58
N GLY A 76 17.21 33.46 -11.47
CA GLY A 76 17.40 33.12 -12.88
C GLY A 76 16.14 33.07 -13.73
N GLU A 77 16.27 32.42 -14.89
CA GLU A 77 15.16 32.12 -15.79
C GLU A 77 15.28 30.71 -16.34
N ALA A 78 14.15 30.04 -16.51
CA ALA A 78 14.05 28.78 -17.22
C ALA A 78 13.38 29.01 -18.58
N GLN A 79 13.83 28.31 -19.61
CA GLN A 79 13.31 28.44 -20.97
C GLN A 79 12.51 27.18 -21.37
N SER A 80 11.37 27.38 -22.01
CA SER A 80 10.61 26.31 -22.68
C SER A 80 10.89 26.30 -24.18
N ALA A 81 10.50 25.21 -24.86
CA ALA A 81 10.63 25.08 -26.31
C ALA A 81 10.01 26.28 -27.06
N PRO A 82 10.72 26.90 -28.01
CA PRO A 82 10.19 28.04 -28.75
C PRO A 82 9.20 27.61 -29.84
N LEU A 83 8.28 28.50 -30.19
CA LEU A 83 7.38 28.36 -31.33
C LEU A 83 7.72 29.39 -32.40
N THR A 84 7.85 28.96 -33.65
CA THR A 84 8.10 29.87 -34.79
C THR A 84 6.84 30.05 -35.62
N LEU A 85 6.48 31.32 -35.85
CA LEU A 85 5.36 31.76 -36.67
C LEU A 85 5.89 32.50 -37.90
N GLN A 86 5.15 32.47 -39.00
CA GLN A 86 5.54 33.18 -40.22
C GLN A 86 4.38 33.93 -40.86
N GLY A 87 4.71 34.96 -41.63
CA GLY A 87 3.75 35.71 -42.44
C GLY A 87 3.55 35.06 -43.81
N GLU A 88 2.46 35.43 -44.48
CA GLU A 88 1.99 34.84 -45.74
C GLU A 88 3.00 34.89 -46.90
N ASN A 89 3.98 35.79 -46.89
CA ASN A 89 4.99 35.92 -47.94
C ASN A 89 6.31 35.16 -47.62
N VAL A 90 6.40 34.50 -46.47
CA VAL A 90 7.58 33.70 -46.10
C VAL A 90 7.41 32.28 -46.64
N ARG A 91 8.42 31.79 -47.38
CA ARG A 91 8.44 30.43 -47.95
C ARG A 91 9.17 29.44 -47.04
N ALA A 92 8.80 29.39 -45.76
CA ALA A 92 9.27 28.38 -44.81
C ALA A 92 8.09 27.48 -44.40
N ASN A 93 8.35 26.41 -43.66
CA ASN A 93 7.32 25.44 -43.24
C ASN A 93 6.86 25.67 -41.79
N ASN A 94 6.72 26.94 -41.38
CA ASN A 94 6.20 27.30 -40.06
C ASN A 94 4.71 27.63 -40.13
N GLN A 95 4.05 27.69 -38.97
CA GLN A 95 2.65 28.09 -38.89
C GLN A 95 2.46 29.52 -39.40
N THR A 96 1.58 29.67 -40.39
CA THR A 96 1.35 30.95 -41.08
C THR A 96 0.23 31.76 -40.39
N ILE A 97 0.46 33.04 -40.16
CA ILE A 97 -0.52 33.99 -39.62
C ILE A 97 -0.98 34.93 -40.74
N SER A 98 -2.30 35.03 -40.93
CA SER A 98 -2.85 35.91 -41.96
C SER A 98 -2.70 37.37 -41.57
N TYR A 99 -2.21 38.20 -42.49
CA TYR A 99 -2.15 39.64 -42.21
C TYR A 99 -3.55 40.24 -42.15
N GLU A 100 -4.48 39.86 -43.04
CA GLU A 100 -5.81 40.48 -43.06
C GLU A 100 -6.67 40.01 -41.89
N ASN A 101 -6.62 38.73 -41.55
CA ASN A 101 -7.53 38.14 -40.57
C ASN A 101 -6.91 37.95 -39.18
N GLY A 102 -5.58 38.07 -39.06
CA GLY A 102 -4.86 37.67 -37.85
C GLY A 102 -4.83 36.15 -37.70
N GLY A 103 -4.78 35.67 -36.46
CA GLY A 103 -4.83 34.25 -36.18
C GLY A 103 -4.77 33.92 -34.69
N THR A 104 -5.18 32.69 -34.36
CA THR A 104 -5.02 32.12 -33.04
C THR A 104 -3.98 31.01 -33.10
N VAL A 105 -3.06 31.00 -32.14
CA VAL A 105 -2.05 29.96 -32.00
C VAL A 105 -1.96 29.55 -30.55
N THR A 106 -1.83 28.26 -30.28
CA THR A 106 -1.56 27.75 -28.94
C THR A 106 -0.17 27.14 -28.90
N MET A 107 0.64 27.53 -27.91
CA MET A 107 1.94 26.94 -27.65
C MET A 107 1.90 26.19 -26.30
N PRO A 108 2.35 24.92 -26.25
CA PRO A 108 2.62 24.27 -24.99
C PRO A 108 3.85 24.92 -24.34
N VAL A 109 3.79 25.11 -23.03
CA VAL A 109 4.94 25.52 -22.22
C VAL A 109 5.16 24.49 -21.14
N ASN A 110 6.42 24.16 -20.88
CA ASN A 110 6.76 23.23 -19.83
C ASN A 110 8.12 23.56 -19.23
N PHE A 111 8.18 23.55 -17.89
CA PHE A 111 9.40 23.82 -17.13
C PHE A 111 9.58 22.72 -16.08
N THR A 112 10.82 22.34 -15.76
CA THR A 112 11.09 21.56 -14.55
C THR A 112 11.00 22.49 -13.35
N TYR A 113 10.18 22.15 -12.36
CA TYR A 113 9.97 23.01 -11.21
C TYR A 113 11.23 23.12 -10.34
N GLN A 114 11.44 24.30 -9.77
CA GLN A 114 12.42 24.57 -8.72
C GLN A 114 11.76 25.46 -7.66
N PRO A 115 12.12 25.36 -6.37
CA PRO A 115 11.46 26.09 -5.29
C PRO A 115 11.33 27.60 -5.51
N GLU A 116 12.34 28.23 -6.11
CA GLU A 116 12.40 29.66 -6.42
C GLU A 116 11.31 30.10 -7.42
N MET A 117 10.78 29.15 -8.21
CA MET A 117 9.73 29.40 -9.18
C MET A 117 8.36 29.67 -8.55
N ALA A 118 8.17 29.42 -7.24
CA ALA A 118 6.93 29.77 -6.54
C ALA A 118 6.58 31.26 -6.75
N THR A 119 7.60 32.12 -6.70
CA THR A 119 7.52 33.55 -7.00
C THR A 119 8.12 33.85 -8.38
N SER A 120 7.40 33.48 -9.45
CA SER A 120 7.84 33.69 -10.82
C SER A 120 6.93 34.58 -11.66
N LYS A 121 7.38 34.91 -12.87
CA LYS A 121 6.57 35.48 -13.95
C LYS A 121 6.81 34.69 -15.24
N LEU A 122 5.74 34.33 -15.92
CA LEU A 122 5.83 33.79 -17.27
C LEU A 122 5.91 34.96 -18.26
N GLU A 123 7.02 35.03 -18.98
CA GLU A 123 7.31 36.06 -19.97
C GLU A 123 7.50 35.44 -21.36
N LEU A 124 7.03 36.13 -22.39
CA LEU A 124 7.24 35.72 -23.78
C LEU A 124 8.29 36.65 -24.41
N GLY A 125 9.39 36.07 -24.89
CA GLY A 125 10.39 36.76 -25.71
C GLY A 125 10.13 36.55 -27.19
N PHE A 126 10.45 37.58 -28.00
CA PHE A 126 10.15 37.57 -29.43
C PHE A 126 11.40 37.95 -30.24
N THR A 127 11.90 37.01 -31.04
CA THR A 127 12.92 37.29 -32.05
C THR A 127 12.26 37.37 -33.41
N VAL A 128 12.50 38.45 -34.14
CA VAL A 128 11.85 38.75 -35.42
C VAL A 128 12.88 38.80 -36.53
N GLN A 129 12.68 37.99 -37.57
CA GLN A 129 13.36 38.10 -38.85
C GLN A 129 12.39 38.65 -39.88
N GLN A 130 12.65 39.85 -40.41
CA GLN A 130 11.83 40.50 -41.42
C GLN A 130 12.66 40.76 -42.68
N GLY A 131 12.51 39.88 -43.69
CA GLY A 131 13.44 39.83 -44.82
C GLY A 131 14.88 39.54 -44.36
N LYS A 132 15.78 40.51 -44.56
CA LYS A 132 17.21 40.41 -44.15
C LYS A 132 17.49 41.00 -42.76
N LYS A 133 16.50 41.61 -42.09
CA LYS A 133 16.70 42.31 -40.81
C LYS A 133 16.28 41.41 -39.64
N ASN A 134 17.11 41.36 -38.61
CA ASN A 134 16.81 40.68 -37.35
C ASN A 134 16.71 41.71 -36.21
N TYR A 135 15.73 41.55 -35.33
CA TYR A 135 15.57 42.37 -34.14
C TYR A 135 14.76 41.64 -33.06
N VAL A 136 14.87 42.08 -31.81
CA VAL A 136 14.16 41.53 -30.66
C VAL A 136 13.08 42.53 -30.20
N LEU A 137 11.89 42.05 -29.88
CA LEU A 137 10.85 42.87 -29.24
C LEU A 137 10.95 42.73 -27.71
N PRO A 138 10.50 43.74 -26.94
CA PRO A 138 10.39 43.63 -25.49
C PRO A 138 9.62 42.38 -25.07
N ARG A 139 10.08 41.72 -24.00
CA ARG A 139 9.37 40.60 -23.40
C ARG A 139 8.02 41.07 -22.84
N VAL A 140 7.05 40.16 -22.83
CA VAL A 140 5.70 40.42 -22.33
C VAL A 140 5.38 39.43 -21.22
N ALA A 141 5.11 39.92 -20.00
CA ALA A 141 4.62 39.10 -18.91
C ALA A 141 3.14 38.72 -19.14
N VAL A 142 2.81 37.44 -19.00
CA VAL A 142 1.49 36.87 -19.33
C VAL A 142 0.86 36.05 -18.21
N ALA A 143 1.63 35.63 -17.19
CA ALA A 143 1.12 35.01 -15.96
C ALA A 143 2.09 35.25 -14.78
N ASN A 144 1.59 35.11 -13.55
CA ASN A 144 2.38 35.29 -12.32
C ASN A 144 2.24 34.07 -11.40
N GLY A 145 3.35 33.70 -10.77
CA GLY A 145 3.43 32.68 -9.72
C GLY A 145 3.20 31.26 -10.20
N VAL A 146 3.56 30.31 -9.34
CA VAL A 146 3.30 28.89 -9.52
C VAL A 146 2.69 28.33 -8.24
N VAL A 147 1.52 27.71 -8.34
CA VAL A 147 0.92 26.91 -7.27
C VAL A 147 1.73 25.60 -7.15
N ALA A 148 2.41 25.44 -6.04
CA ALA A 148 3.37 24.35 -5.82
C ALA A 148 2.84 23.24 -4.91
N THR A 149 1.52 23.11 -4.74
CA THR A 149 0.90 22.14 -3.82
C THR A 149 1.34 20.69 -4.09
N ALA A 150 1.52 20.30 -5.36
CA ALA A 150 2.00 18.95 -5.71
C ALA A 150 3.41 18.62 -5.17
N THR A 151 4.21 19.64 -4.82
CA THR A 151 5.58 19.44 -4.29
C THR A 151 5.61 18.85 -2.88
N PHE A 152 4.46 18.80 -2.18
CA PHE A 152 4.34 18.12 -0.89
C PHE A 152 4.37 16.59 -1.00
N ALA A 153 4.28 16.03 -2.21
CA ALA A 153 4.39 14.58 -2.40
C ALA A 153 5.80 14.13 -1.99
N SER A 154 5.89 13.21 -1.03
CA SER A 154 7.17 12.75 -0.49
C SER A 154 7.20 11.24 -0.32
N ALA A 155 8.20 10.59 -0.91
CA ALA A 155 8.47 9.18 -0.65
C ALA A 155 9.09 8.99 0.74
N GLU A 156 9.84 9.98 1.24
CA GLU A 156 10.55 9.93 2.52
C GLU A 156 9.59 9.70 3.71
N THR A 157 8.34 10.14 3.58
CA THR A 157 7.31 9.97 4.60
C THR A 157 6.38 8.79 4.35
N ALA A 158 6.59 8.01 3.29
CA ALA A 158 5.80 6.82 3.00
C ALA A 158 6.23 5.67 3.91
N THR A 159 5.26 4.85 4.33
CA THR A 159 5.51 3.75 5.28
C THR A 159 6.16 2.57 4.56
N PRO A 160 7.36 2.10 4.96
CA PRO A 160 7.94 0.88 4.39
C PRO A 160 7.19 -0.37 4.86
N ALA A 161 7.22 -1.42 4.04
CA ALA A 161 6.66 -2.73 4.34
C ALA A 161 7.41 -3.42 5.49
N VAL A 162 6.67 -3.88 6.49
CA VAL A 162 7.22 -4.73 7.56
C VAL A 162 7.13 -6.19 7.18
N ALA A 163 8.19 -6.95 7.44
CA ALA A 163 8.16 -8.40 7.38
C ALA A 163 7.83 -8.90 8.79
N ALA A 164 6.55 -9.20 9.02
CA ALA A 164 6.02 -9.46 10.36
C ALA A 164 6.72 -10.62 11.08
N ASP A 165 6.84 -10.48 12.40
CA ASP A 165 7.20 -11.59 13.27
C ASP A 165 6.05 -12.62 13.34
N LYS A 166 6.37 -13.81 13.86
CA LYS A 166 5.39 -14.87 14.14
C LYS A 166 5.27 -15.10 15.64
N PHE A 167 5.58 -14.10 16.46
CA PHE A 167 5.57 -14.24 17.90
C PHE A 167 4.13 -14.48 18.38
N GLN A 168 3.96 -15.58 19.12
CA GLN A 168 2.73 -15.88 19.83
C GLN A 168 3.11 -16.07 21.29
N ARG A 169 2.54 -15.24 22.16
CA ARG A 169 2.78 -15.35 23.60
C ARG A 169 2.21 -16.62 24.19
N ILE A 170 1.12 -17.12 23.61
CA ILE A 170 0.47 -18.35 24.06
C ILE A 170 0.34 -19.27 22.85
N ILE A 171 0.93 -20.46 22.95
CA ILE A 171 0.81 -21.51 21.94
C ILE A 171 -0.02 -22.64 22.56
N ALA A 172 -1.17 -22.92 21.98
CA ALA A 172 -2.03 -24.01 22.40
C ALA A 172 -1.60 -25.33 21.73
N GLU A 173 -1.19 -26.29 22.55
CA GLU A 173 -0.96 -27.68 22.18
C GLU A 173 -2.22 -28.50 22.46
N LYS A 174 -2.53 -29.48 21.60
CA LYS A 174 -3.60 -30.45 21.83
C LYS A 174 -3.03 -31.86 21.87
N VAL A 175 -3.46 -32.64 22.86
CA VAL A 175 -3.00 -34.00 23.09
C VAL A 175 -4.22 -34.87 23.29
N ASP A 176 -4.37 -35.89 22.44
CA ASP A 176 -5.56 -36.73 22.40
C ASP A 176 -5.20 -38.17 22.79
N ALA A 177 -6.09 -38.84 23.52
CA ALA A 177 -6.01 -40.26 23.75
C ALA A 177 -7.40 -40.92 23.72
N ASP A 178 -7.49 -42.05 23.04
CA ASP A 178 -8.73 -42.82 22.90
C ASP A 178 -8.76 -44.00 23.86
N ILE A 179 -9.94 -44.24 24.44
CA ILE A 179 -10.29 -45.44 25.20
C ILE A 179 -11.26 -46.27 24.36
N LEU A 180 -10.88 -47.48 23.94
CA LEU A 180 -11.75 -48.36 23.16
C LEU A 180 -12.57 -49.32 24.04
N PHE A 181 -13.87 -49.35 23.79
CA PHE A 181 -14.84 -50.18 24.49
C PHE A 181 -15.21 -51.44 23.71
N LEU A 182 -15.57 -52.49 24.45
CA LEU A 182 -16.19 -53.67 23.86
C LEU A 182 -17.64 -53.36 23.44
N ILE A 183 -18.17 -54.18 22.54
CA ILE A 183 -19.56 -54.08 22.10
C ILE A 183 -20.52 -54.08 23.30
N ASN A 184 -21.49 -53.17 23.29
CA ASN A 184 -22.52 -53.02 24.33
C ASN A 184 -21.99 -52.80 25.76
N GLN A 185 -20.72 -52.41 25.92
CA GLN A 185 -20.06 -52.18 27.21
C GLN A 185 -19.57 -50.73 27.37
N ALA A 186 -19.50 -50.30 28.62
CA ALA A 186 -19.00 -48.98 29.03
C ALA A 186 -17.92 -49.05 30.13
N ASN A 187 -17.55 -50.25 30.58
CA ASN A 187 -16.44 -50.44 31.51
C ASN A 187 -15.10 -50.26 30.79
N ILE A 188 -14.24 -49.43 31.37
CA ILE A 188 -12.87 -49.24 30.89
C ILE A 188 -12.04 -50.45 31.29
N ARG A 189 -11.26 -50.97 30.35
CA ARG A 189 -10.35 -52.11 30.58
C ARG A 189 -8.96 -51.61 30.89
N ASP A 190 -8.25 -52.26 31.80
CA ASP A 190 -6.89 -51.89 32.22
C ASP A 190 -5.90 -51.71 31.06
N ASN A 191 -6.02 -52.53 30.01
CA ASN A 191 -5.15 -52.42 28.84
C ASN A 191 -5.38 -51.13 28.03
N GLN A 192 -6.58 -50.54 28.08
CA GLN A 192 -6.86 -49.25 27.44
C GLN A 192 -6.23 -48.08 28.20
N LEU A 193 -6.05 -48.23 29.52
CA LEU A 193 -5.39 -47.23 30.36
C LEU A 193 -3.86 -47.22 30.21
N ARG A 194 -3.30 -48.18 29.46
CA ARG A 194 -1.85 -48.39 29.26
C ARG A 194 -1.43 -48.32 27.80
N THR A 195 -2.30 -47.81 26.92
CA THR A 195 -1.91 -47.52 25.54
C THR A 195 -0.84 -46.44 25.52
N GLU A 196 -0.06 -46.39 24.44
CA GLU A 196 0.96 -45.35 24.25
C GLU A 196 0.34 -43.96 24.30
N ALA A 197 -0.80 -43.74 23.62
CA ALA A 197 -1.53 -42.48 23.64
C ALA A 197 -1.99 -42.08 25.05
N MET A 198 -2.57 -43.00 25.82
CA MET A 198 -3.03 -42.69 27.19
C MET A 198 -1.86 -42.40 28.13
N THR A 199 -0.77 -43.14 28.00
CA THR A 199 0.45 -42.90 28.78
C THR A 199 1.08 -41.55 28.41
N GLY A 200 1.10 -41.22 27.12
CA GLY A 200 1.55 -39.93 26.61
C GLY A 200 0.73 -38.77 27.14
N LEU A 201 -0.61 -38.87 27.06
CA LEU A 201 -1.53 -37.87 27.61
C LEU A 201 -1.28 -37.63 29.10
N ASN A 202 -1.26 -38.68 29.92
CA ASN A 202 -1.03 -38.56 31.36
C ASN A 202 0.34 -37.93 31.67
N THR A 203 1.39 -38.35 30.96
CA THR A 203 2.75 -37.81 31.13
C THR A 203 2.78 -36.32 30.78
N ARG A 204 2.08 -35.93 29.71
CA ARG A 204 2.06 -34.55 29.23
C ARG A 204 1.25 -33.61 30.12
N ILE A 205 0.15 -34.11 30.68
CA ILE A 205 -0.63 -33.43 31.74
C ILE A 205 0.23 -33.23 32.99
N ASP A 206 0.92 -34.27 33.46
CA ASP A 206 1.80 -34.17 34.64
C ASP A 206 2.98 -33.21 34.41
N ALA A 207 3.56 -33.21 33.21
CA ALA A 207 4.59 -32.26 32.82
C ALA A 207 4.07 -30.81 32.82
N ALA A 208 2.89 -30.57 32.23
CA ALA A 208 2.26 -29.25 32.23
C ALA A 208 1.99 -28.74 33.65
N ASN A 209 1.46 -29.60 34.52
CA ASN A 209 1.13 -29.23 35.89
C ASN A 209 2.35 -28.84 36.74
N LYS A 210 3.56 -29.24 36.32
CA LYS A 210 4.82 -28.94 37.01
C LYS A 210 5.57 -27.75 36.41
N ASP A 211 5.21 -27.33 35.21
CA ASP A 211 5.87 -26.23 34.51
C ASP A 211 5.10 -24.93 34.73
N SER A 212 5.74 -23.93 35.35
CA SER A 212 5.15 -22.62 35.59
C SER A 212 4.83 -21.84 34.30
N ARG A 213 5.34 -22.28 33.15
CA ARG A 213 5.06 -21.70 31.83
C ARG A 213 4.04 -22.51 31.05
N GLN A 214 3.36 -23.45 31.68
CA GLN A 214 2.30 -24.22 31.04
C GLN A 214 1.02 -24.17 31.86
N GLU A 215 -0.09 -24.10 31.15
CA GLU A 215 -1.42 -24.11 31.74
C GLU A 215 -2.27 -25.13 30.99
N ILE A 216 -2.88 -26.05 31.74
CA ILE A 216 -3.89 -26.94 31.17
C ILE A 216 -5.20 -26.15 31.11
N GLU A 217 -5.50 -25.58 29.95
CA GLU A 217 -6.66 -24.72 29.76
C GLU A 217 -7.96 -25.54 29.88
N GLU A 218 -8.01 -26.67 29.19
CA GLU A 218 -9.21 -27.50 29.11
C GLU A 218 -8.83 -28.97 28.98
N ILE A 219 -9.63 -29.83 29.60
CA ILE A 219 -9.68 -31.25 29.26
C ILE A 219 -11.11 -31.56 28.82
N ASN A 220 -11.27 -32.03 27.59
CA ASN A 220 -12.56 -32.42 27.03
C ASN A 220 -12.65 -33.94 26.88
N ILE A 221 -13.83 -34.48 27.16
CA ILE A 221 -14.17 -35.89 26.97
C ILE A 221 -15.33 -35.98 26.00
N SER A 222 -15.10 -36.54 24.81
CA SER A 222 -16.17 -36.85 23.86
C SER A 222 -16.34 -38.36 23.75
N SER A 223 -17.54 -38.85 24.04
CA SER A 223 -17.84 -40.29 24.11
C SER A 223 -18.85 -40.74 23.08
N TYR A 224 -18.59 -41.89 22.48
CA TYR A 224 -19.33 -42.38 21.32
C TYR A 224 -19.82 -43.81 21.51
N ALA A 225 -20.99 -44.11 20.94
CA ALA A 225 -21.35 -45.46 20.57
C ALA A 225 -21.22 -45.64 19.06
N SER A 226 -21.10 -46.91 18.66
CA SER A 226 -21.07 -47.32 17.27
C SER A 226 -22.49 -47.66 16.82
N PRO A 227 -22.83 -47.50 15.52
CA PRO A 227 -24.15 -47.81 14.97
C PRO A 227 -24.36 -49.33 14.83
N ASP A 228 -24.29 -50.06 15.94
CA ASP A 228 -24.45 -51.52 16.06
C ASP A 228 -25.84 -51.93 16.61
N GLY A 229 -26.68 -50.96 16.97
CA GLY A 229 -27.89 -51.19 17.75
C GLY A 229 -28.75 -49.95 17.79
N SER A 230 -29.99 -50.05 18.30
CA SER A 230 -30.94 -48.95 18.17
C SER A 230 -30.40 -47.63 18.71
N TYR A 231 -30.76 -46.53 18.05
CA TYR A 231 -30.35 -45.18 18.42
C TYR A 231 -30.59 -44.85 19.91
N ASP A 232 -31.73 -45.25 20.46
CA ASP A 232 -32.06 -45.12 21.89
C ASP A 232 -31.10 -45.87 22.82
N PHE A 233 -30.65 -47.05 22.40
CA PHE A 233 -29.67 -47.84 23.12
C PHE A 233 -28.28 -47.20 23.03
N ASN A 234 -27.85 -46.79 21.84
CA ASN A 234 -26.57 -46.12 21.61
C ASN A 234 -26.48 -44.80 22.37
N THR A 235 -27.56 -44.03 22.43
CA THR A 235 -27.67 -42.81 23.24
C THR A 235 -27.38 -43.09 24.71
N LYS A 236 -28.00 -44.13 25.29
CA LYS A 236 -27.77 -44.52 26.70
C LYS A 236 -26.37 -45.10 26.91
N LEU A 237 -25.81 -45.78 25.91
CA LEU A 237 -24.50 -46.41 26.01
C LEU A 237 -23.37 -45.37 25.92
N ALA A 238 -23.44 -44.43 24.98
CA ALA A 238 -22.50 -43.33 24.82
C ALA A 238 -22.44 -42.49 26.10
N LYS A 239 -23.59 -42.16 26.69
CA LYS A 239 -23.65 -41.48 28.01
C LYS A 239 -22.98 -42.29 29.12
N LYS A 240 -23.17 -43.61 29.18
CA LYS A 240 -22.48 -44.46 30.19
C LYS A 240 -20.97 -44.49 30.00
N ARG A 241 -20.48 -44.40 28.75
CA ARG A 241 -19.05 -44.33 28.42
C ARG A 241 -18.45 -42.98 28.80
N GLU A 242 -19.21 -41.91 28.62
CA GLU A 242 -18.88 -40.59 29.16
C GLU A 242 -18.76 -40.65 30.69
N ASP A 243 -19.79 -41.15 31.38
CA ASP A 243 -19.79 -41.25 32.84
C ASP A 243 -18.59 -42.04 33.37
N SER A 244 -18.23 -43.15 32.74
CA SER A 244 -17.09 -43.99 33.15
C SER A 244 -15.74 -43.34 32.86
N THR A 245 -15.61 -42.67 31.70
CA THR A 245 -14.38 -41.94 31.31
C THR A 245 -14.18 -40.71 32.19
N LYS A 246 -15.24 -39.95 32.46
CA LYS A 246 -15.23 -38.82 33.39
C LYS A 246 -14.83 -39.26 34.79
N ALA A 247 -15.41 -40.34 35.31
CA ALA A 247 -15.04 -40.87 36.62
C ALA A 247 -13.58 -41.34 36.71
N TYR A 248 -12.99 -41.79 35.59
CA TYR A 248 -11.56 -42.09 35.50
C TYR A 248 -10.73 -40.79 35.52
N MET A 249 -11.07 -39.80 34.69
CA MET A 249 -10.35 -38.53 34.62
C MET A 249 -10.44 -37.73 35.92
N ASP A 250 -11.60 -37.67 36.58
CA ASP A 250 -11.79 -37.05 37.90
C ASP A 250 -10.83 -37.63 38.96
N LYS A 251 -10.42 -38.90 38.82
CA LYS A 251 -9.42 -39.52 39.69
C LYS A 251 -8.00 -39.15 39.29
N GLN A 252 -7.68 -39.14 37.99
CA GLN A 252 -6.34 -38.82 37.50
C GLN A 252 -5.99 -37.34 37.73
N LEU A 253 -6.96 -36.44 37.62
CA LEU A 253 -6.76 -35.00 37.72
C LEU A 253 -6.77 -34.49 39.17
N LYS A 254 -6.81 -35.38 40.17
CA LYS A 254 -6.73 -34.96 41.58
C LYS A 254 -5.39 -34.32 41.88
N GLY A 255 -5.43 -33.03 42.25
CA GLY A 255 -4.22 -32.25 42.54
C GLY A 255 -3.52 -31.70 41.29
N VAL A 256 -4.15 -31.83 40.12
CA VAL A 256 -3.74 -31.15 38.89
C VAL A 256 -4.49 -29.82 38.80
N SER A 257 -3.79 -28.74 38.50
CA SER A 257 -4.39 -27.45 38.20
C SER A 257 -4.77 -27.39 36.73
N PHE A 258 -6.05 -27.19 36.44
CA PHE A 258 -6.60 -27.05 35.08
C PHE A 258 -7.80 -26.11 35.09
N GLY A 259 -8.16 -25.55 33.93
CA GLY A 259 -9.30 -24.65 33.78
C GLY A 259 -10.64 -25.38 33.92
N GLU A 260 -11.09 -26.07 32.87
CA GLU A 260 -12.35 -26.82 32.88
C GLU A 260 -12.19 -28.28 32.43
N LEU A 261 -12.99 -29.16 33.04
CA LEU A 261 -13.20 -30.53 32.56
C LEU A 261 -14.60 -30.60 31.94
N THR A 262 -14.68 -30.64 30.62
CA THR A 262 -15.92 -30.79 29.88
C THR A 262 -16.12 -32.24 29.48
N ALA A 263 -17.37 -32.68 29.45
CA ALA A 263 -17.72 -34.03 29.02
C ALA A 263 -19.03 -33.99 28.24
N ASP A 264 -19.02 -34.67 27.10
CA ASP A 264 -20.13 -34.77 26.18
C ASP A 264 -20.17 -36.15 25.54
N PHE A 265 -21.34 -36.51 25.03
CA PHE A 265 -21.53 -37.76 24.32
C PHE A 265 -22.32 -37.53 23.03
N THR A 266 -21.92 -38.26 22.00
CA THR A 266 -22.66 -38.34 20.73
C THR A 266 -23.12 -39.80 20.58
N PRO A 267 -24.42 -40.06 20.37
CA PRO A 267 -24.92 -41.43 20.25
C PRO A 267 -24.15 -42.26 19.21
N GLU A 268 -23.90 -41.71 18.03
CA GLU A 268 -23.21 -42.38 16.93
C GLU A 268 -22.26 -41.43 16.20
N ASP A 269 -20.98 -41.79 16.11
CA ASP A 269 -19.96 -41.01 15.40
C ASP A 269 -20.01 -41.23 13.88
N TRP A 270 -20.97 -40.59 13.22
CA TRP A 270 -21.15 -40.73 11.78
C TRP A 270 -20.03 -40.06 10.95
N GLU A 271 -19.38 -39.03 11.47
CA GLU A 271 -18.24 -38.39 10.79
C GLU A 271 -16.98 -39.26 10.89
N GLY A 272 -16.69 -39.78 12.07
CA GLY A 272 -15.63 -40.77 12.27
C GLY A 272 -15.88 -42.04 11.46
N PHE A 273 -17.14 -42.49 11.35
CA PHE A 273 -17.48 -43.64 10.53
C PHE A 273 -17.14 -43.41 9.06
N ARG A 274 -17.55 -42.26 8.51
CA ARG A 274 -17.21 -41.85 7.13
C ARG A 274 -15.68 -41.83 6.92
N ARG A 275 -14.94 -41.23 7.85
CA ARG A 275 -13.47 -41.15 7.77
C ARG A 275 -12.84 -42.54 7.73
N LEU A 276 -13.18 -43.40 8.69
CA LEU A 276 -12.65 -44.78 8.77
C LEU A 276 -12.98 -45.59 7.52
N VAL A 277 -14.20 -45.49 7.00
CA VAL A 277 -14.59 -46.17 5.76
C VAL A 277 -13.75 -45.67 4.58
N SER A 278 -13.56 -44.35 4.45
CA SER A 278 -12.77 -43.76 3.35
C SER A 278 -11.30 -44.21 3.35
N GLU A 279 -10.72 -44.34 4.55
CA GLU A 279 -9.34 -44.78 4.80
C GLU A 279 -9.17 -46.31 4.68
N SER A 280 -10.26 -47.08 4.69
CA SER A 280 -10.23 -48.53 4.66
C SER A 280 -9.98 -49.12 3.26
N ASN A 281 -9.70 -50.43 3.25
CA ASN A 281 -9.54 -51.25 2.04
C ASN A 281 -10.80 -52.06 1.70
N ILE A 282 -11.95 -51.71 2.27
CA ILE A 282 -13.23 -52.36 1.99
C ILE A 282 -13.55 -52.22 0.50
N GLN A 283 -13.85 -53.33 -0.16
CA GLN A 283 -14.05 -53.40 -1.62
C GLN A 283 -15.18 -52.46 -2.08
N ASP A 284 -16.27 -52.38 -1.33
CA ASP A 284 -17.47 -51.61 -1.65
C ASP A 284 -17.57 -50.29 -0.86
N LYS A 285 -16.45 -49.69 -0.46
CA LYS A 285 -16.45 -48.47 0.37
C LYS A 285 -17.17 -47.27 -0.26
N ASP A 286 -17.14 -47.13 -1.59
CA ASP A 286 -17.81 -46.02 -2.29
C ASP A 286 -19.35 -46.12 -2.19
N LEU A 287 -19.89 -47.34 -2.13
CA LEU A 287 -21.31 -47.57 -1.88
C LEU A 287 -21.69 -47.11 -0.47
N ILE A 288 -20.89 -47.47 0.53
CA ILE A 288 -21.09 -47.05 1.93
C ILE A 288 -21.03 -45.53 2.06
N LEU A 289 -20.01 -44.89 1.47
CA LEU A 289 -19.87 -43.42 1.48
C LEU A 289 -21.03 -42.70 0.78
N SER A 290 -21.60 -43.32 -0.26
CA SER A 290 -22.79 -42.82 -0.94
C SER A 290 -24.02 -42.88 -0.04
N VAL A 291 -24.25 -44.01 0.65
CA VAL A 291 -25.33 -44.16 1.64
C VAL A 291 -25.19 -43.14 2.78
N LEU A 292 -23.97 -42.96 3.32
CA LEU A 292 -23.68 -41.96 4.36
C LEU A 292 -23.94 -40.51 3.90
N SER A 293 -23.91 -40.25 2.60
CA SER A 293 -24.14 -38.91 2.02
C SER A 293 -25.61 -38.68 1.64
N MET A 294 -26.30 -39.74 1.21
CA MET A 294 -27.68 -39.69 0.75
C MET A 294 -28.68 -39.55 1.90
N TYR A 295 -28.43 -40.26 3.01
CA TYR A 295 -29.33 -40.27 4.16
C TYR A 295 -28.80 -39.38 5.29
N LYS A 296 -29.63 -38.43 5.72
CA LYS A 296 -29.31 -37.51 6.82
C LYS A 296 -29.83 -38.00 8.16
N ASP A 297 -30.94 -38.73 8.15
CA ASP A 297 -31.54 -39.32 9.34
C ASP A 297 -30.68 -40.50 9.85
N PRO A 298 -30.25 -40.51 11.13
CA PRO A 298 -29.41 -41.57 11.68
C PRO A 298 -30.04 -42.96 11.61
N GLU A 299 -31.33 -43.11 11.90
CA GLU A 299 -32.00 -44.41 11.91
C GLU A 299 -32.20 -44.95 10.49
N GLU A 300 -32.53 -44.08 9.52
CA GLU A 300 -32.59 -44.44 8.11
C GLU A 300 -31.22 -44.85 7.58
N ARG A 301 -30.19 -44.06 7.90
CA ARG A 301 -28.79 -44.37 7.53
C ARG A 301 -28.33 -45.70 8.13
N GLU A 302 -28.64 -45.96 9.39
CA GLU A 302 -28.32 -47.22 10.06
C GLU A 302 -29.00 -48.41 9.36
N ARG A 303 -30.31 -48.33 9.08
CA ARG A 303 -31.05 -49.40 8.37
C ARG A 303 -30.44 -49.70 7.01
N GLU A 304 -30.14 -48.68 6.22
CA GLU A 304 -29.60 -48.86 4.87
C GLU A 304 -28.20 -49.48 4.90
N ILE A 305 -27.38 -49.16 5.89
CA ILE A 305 -26.06 -49.79 6.06
C ILE A 305 -26.19 -51.25 6.51
N HIS A 306 -27.12 -51.56 7.40
CA HIS A 306 -27.40 -52.95 7.82
C HIS A 306 -27.96 -53.81 6.67
N ASN A 307 -28.66 -53.21 5.70
CA ASN A 307 -29.19 -53.92 4.53
C ASN A 307 -28.07 -54.35 3.55
N LEU A 308 -26.86 -53.81 3.66
CA LEU A 308 -25.69 -54.19 2.86
C LEU A 308 -25.03 -55.47 3.39
N SER A 309 -25.82 -56.52 3.63
CA SER A 309 -25.48 -57.78 4.34
C SER A 309 -23.99 -58.19 4.38
N SER A 310 -23.36 -58.49 3.24
CA SER A 310 -21.95 -58.93 3.19
C SER A 310 -20.92 -57.83 3.50
N VAL A 311 -21.27 -56.58 3.20
CA VAL A 311 -20.43 -55.40 3.49
C VAL A 311 -20.56 -55.05 4.97
N PHE A 312 -21.74 -55.25 5.56
CA PHE A 312 -21.98 -55.00 6.98
C PHE A 312 -21.16 -55.92 7.89
N GLU A 313 -21.01 -57.20 7.55
CA GLU A 313 -20.13 -58.12 8.29
C GLU A 313 -18.69 -57.61 8.33
N GLN A 314 -18.17 -57.14 7.19
CA GLN A 314 -16.83 -56.55 7.13
C GLN A 314 -16.73 -55.25 7.94
N LEU A 315 -17.75 -54.39 7.90
CA LEU A 315 -17.81 -53.17 8.71
C LEU A 315 -17.83 -53.49 10.20
N ALA A 316 -18.59 -54.51 10.62
CA ALA A 316 -18.70 -54.93 12.01
C ALA A 316 -17.41 -55.51 12.58
N GLU A 317 -16.58 -56.13 11.74
CA GLU A 317 -15.27 -56.65 12.12
C GLU A 317 -14.16 -55.60 12.08
N GLU A 318 -14.12 -54.77 11.03
CA GLU A 318 -12.98 -53.88 10.77
C GLU A 318 -13.19 -52.43 11.25
N ILE A 319 -14.43 -51.91 11.21
CA ILE A 319 -14.71 -50.46 11.40
C ILE A 319 -15.45 -50.17 12.70
N LEU A 320 -16.60 -50.81 12.93
CA LEU A 320 -17.45 -50.54 14.10
C LEU A 320 -16.72 -50.69 15.45
N PRO A 321 -15.77 -51.63 15.64
CA PRO A 321 -15.00 -51.70 16.88
C PRO A 321 -14.17 -50.44 17.17
N GLN A 322 -13.74 -49.71 16.15
CA GLN A 322 -12.95 -48.48 16.29
C GLN A 322 -13.83 -47.26 16.62
N LEU A 323 -15.13 -47.33 16.34
CA LEU A 323 -16.11 -46.29 16.68
C LEU A 323 -16.66 -46.40 18.11
N ARG A 324 -16.23 -47.43 18.85
CA ARG A 324 -16.60 -47.64 20.24
C ARG A 324 -15.59 -46.96 21.15
N TYR A 325 -15.57 -45.64 21.22
CA TYR A 325 -14.51 -44.93 21.94
C TYR A 325 -14.99 -43.75 22.76
N SER A 326 -14.17 -43.38 23.74
CA SER A 326 -14.16 -42.06 24.34
C SER A 326 -12.81 -41.42 24.05
N ARG A 327 -12.81 -40.21 23.51
CA ARG A 327 -11.62 -39.40 23.29
C ARG A 327 -11.46 -38.43 24.43
N ILE A 328 -10.28 -38.40 25.02
CA ILE A 328 -9.87 -37.40 26.00
C ILE A 328 -8.88 -36.48 25.29
N THR A 329 -9.18 -35.19 25.27
CA THR A 329 -8.39 -34.14 24.63
C THR A 329 -7.94 -33.15 25.69
N ALA A 330 -6.63 -33.02 25.92
CA ALA A 330 -6.08 -31.96 26.76
C ALA A 330 -5.57 -30.81 25.89
N LYS A 331 -6.06 -29.60 26.14
CA LYS A 331 -5.56 -28.36 25.56
C LYS A 331 -4.61 -27.69 26.55
N ILE A 332 -3.34 -27.57 26.16
CA ILE A 332 -2.27 -27.07 27.03
C ILE A 332 -1.65 -25.84 26.40
N ASN A 333 -1.70 -24.72 27.11
CA ASN A 333 -1.10 -23.46 26.71
C ASN A 333 0.34 -23.40 27.18
N VAL A 334 1.27 -23.19 26.25
CA VAL A 334 2.66 -22.85 26.53
C VAL A 334 2.80 -21.33 26.50
N ILE A 335 3.17 -20.76 27.64
CA ILE A 335 3.27 -19.32 27.86
C ILE A 335 4.73 -18.88 27.61
N GLY A 336 4.90 -18.09 26.56
CA GLY A 336 6.16 -17.44 26.19
C GLY A 336 6.57 -16.35 27.17
N LYS A 337 7.77 -15.78 26.97
CA LYS A 337 8.31 -14.72 27.82
C LYS A 337 7.39 -13.48 27.83
N SER A 338 7.30 -12.82 28.98
CA SER A 338 6.68 -11.49 29.09
C SER A 338 7.54 -10.41 28.41
N ASP A 339 6.98 -9.21 28.22
CA ASP A 339 7.72 -8.08 27.64
C ASP A 339 8.94 -7.70 28.49
N ASP A 340 8.80 -7.74 29.82
CA ASP A 340 9.89 -7.48 30.77
C ASP A 340 10.95 -8.59 30.72
N GLU A 341 10.54 -9.85 30.60
CA GLU A 341 11.46 -10.97 30.44
C GLU A 341 12.24 -10.89 29.11
N ILE A 342 11.57 -10.50 28.01
CA ILE A 342 12.21 -10.28 26.71
C ILE A 342 13.19 -9.11 26.81
N ALA A 343 12.80 -7.99 27.41
CA ALA A 343 13.66 -6.83 27.62
C ALA A 343 14.91 -7.19 28.44
N ALA A 344 14.73 -7.92 29.54
CA ALA A 344 15.84 -8.37 30.39
C ALA A 344 16.76 -9.36 29.67
N ALA A 345 16.20 -10.28 28.87
CA ALA A 345 16.97 -11.22 28.07
C ALA A 345 17.77 -10.51 26.96
N TYR A 346 17.16 -9.56 26.25
CA TYR A 346 17.82 -8.72 25.26
C TYR A 346 19.01 -7.97 25.88
N ALA A 347 18.79 -7.28 27.01
CA ALA A 347 19.84 -6.52 27.69
C ALA A 347 21.02 -7.38 28.16
N LYS A 348 20.78 -8.66 28.47
CA LYS A 348 21.83 -9.60 28.91
C LYS A 348 22.56 -10.26 27.73
N ASN A 349 21.81 -10.78 26.76
CA ASN A 349 22.32 -11.45 25.57
C ASN A 349 21.20 -11.60 24.52
N PRO A 350 21.18 -10.79 23.45
CA PRO A 350 20.19 -10.89 22.37
C PRO A 350 20.13 -12.28 21.72
N ALA A 351 21.24 -13.03 21.67
CA ALA A 351 21.26 -14.38 21.10
C ALA A 351 20.52 -15.44 21.93
N SER A 352 20.00 -15.07 23.11
CA SER A 352 19.13 -15.93 23.93
C SER A 352 17.65 -15.85 23.55
N LEU A 353 17.27 -14.86 22.74
CA LEU A 353 15.93 -14.66 22.23
C LEU A 353 15.80 -15.27 20.84
N SER A 354 14.62 -15.79 20.51
CA SER A 354 14.32 -16.23 19.15
C SER A 354 14.26 -15.04 18.19
N VAL A 355 14.33 -15.30 16.87
CA VAL A 355 14.15 -14.25 15.87
C VAL A 355 12.79 -13.55 16.04
N ASP A 356 11.71 -14.31 16.27
CA ASP A 356 10.38 -13.73 16.44
C ASP A 356 10.27 -12.91 17.74
N GLU A 357 10.94 -13.32 18.83
CA GLU A 357 11.01 -12.52 20.07
C GLU A 357 11.77 -11.20 19.86
N LEU A 358 12.88 -11.20 19.10
CA LEU A 358 13.64 -9.98 18.81
C LEU A 358 12.88 -9.04 17.88
N LEU A 359 12.25 -9.58 16.84
CA LEU A 359 11.43 -8.79 15.92
C LEU A 359 10.23 -8.19 16.65
N TYR A 360 9.54 -8.99 17.47
CA TYR A 360 8.46 -8.51 18.33
C TYR A 360 8.95 -7.44 19.32
N TYR A 361 10.10 -7.64 19.98
CA TYR A 361 10.64 -6.67 20.94
C TYR A 361 10.87 -5.29 20.31
N ALA A 362 11.32 -5.26 19.05
CA ALA A 362 11.48 -4.01 18.31
C ALA A 362 10.15 -3.27 18.08
N THR A 363 9.01 -3.95 18.07
CA THR A 363 7.69 -3.31 17.95
C THR A 363 7.26 -2.57 19.21
N LEU A 364 7.82 -2.92 20.38
CA LEU A 364 7.43 -2.36 21.68
C LEU A 364 8.00 -0.97 21.97
N THR A 365 8.94 -0.49 21.15
CA THR A 365 9.54 0.84 21.31
C THR A 365 8.94 1.82 20.32
N ASP A 366 8.71 3.07 20.74
CA ASP A 366 8.33 4.16 19.82
C ASP A 366 9.56 4.88 19.22
N SER A 367 10.72 4.75 19.87
CA SER A 367 11.97 5.34 19.37
C SER A 367 12.47 4.61 18.13
N ALA A 368 12.57 5.33 17.01
CA ALA A 368 13.12 4.83 15.76
C ALA A 368 14.59 4.38 15.90
N ASP A 369 15.41 5.12 16.65
CA ASP A 369 16.81 4.76 16.93
C ASP A 369 16.91 3.42 17.67
N LYS A 370 16.13 3.28 18.76
CA LYS A 370 16.12 2.03 19.54
C LYS A 370 15.57 0.86 18.72
N ARG A 371 14.58 1.12 17.87
CA ARG A 371 14.03 0.12 16.94
C ARG A 371 15.11 -0.38 15.96
N ALA A 372 15.89 0.54 15.39
CA ALA A 372 17.00 0.21 14.51
C ALA A 372 18.10 -0.58 15.24
N GLU A 373 18.43 -0.22 16.47
CA GLU A 373 19.39 -0.96 17.32
C GLU A 373 18.96 -2.42 17.50
N ILE A 374 17.69 -2.65 17.91
CA ILE A 374 17.17 -4.00 18.15
C ILE A 374 17.16 -4.82 16.85
N TYR A 375 16.72 -4.24 15.72
CA TYR A 375 16.76 -4.94 14.43
C TYR A 375 18.18 -5.20 13.94
N SER A 376 19.14 -4.32 14.24
CA SER A 376 20.56 -4.57 13.96
C SER A 376 21.07 -5.79 14.73
N ALA A 377 20.77 -5.86 16.03
CA ALA A 377 21.09 -7.03 16.85
C ALA A 377 20.41 -8.30 16.32
N ALA A 378 19.15 -8.21 15.87
CA ALA A 378 18.46 -9.34 15.24
C ALA A 378 19.15 -9.81 13.96
N ALA A 379 19.62 -8.89 13.10
CA ALA A 379 20.35 -9.21 11.88
C ALA A 379 21.73 -9.82 12.15
N GLU A 380 22.39 -9.43 13.25
CA GLU A 380 23.65 -10.03 13.69
C GLU A 380 23.47 -11.45 14.24
N VAL A 381 22.43 -11.67 15.06
CA VAL A 381 22.12 -12.98 15.65
C VAL A 381 21.56 -13.95 14.60
N TYR A 382 20.73 -13.45 13.68
CA TYR A 382 20.02 -14.22 12.66
C TYR A 382 20.32 -13.71 11.23
N PRO A 383 21.57 -13.88 10.74
CA PRO A 383 22.03 -13.29 9.47
C PRO A 383 21.47 -13.96 8.21
N THR A 384 20.69 -15.03 8.36
CA THR A 384 20.05 -15.75 7.25
C THR A 384 18.54 -15.57 7.20
N ASP A 385 17.93 -14.90 8.18
CA ASP A 385 16.51 -14.57 8.15
C ASP A 385 16.33 -13.23 7.43
N TYR A 386 15.61 -13.21 6.30
CA TYR A 386 15.47 -11.98 5.52
C TYR A 386 14.71 -10.86 6.27
N ARG A 387 13.85 -11.24 7.23
CA ARG A 387 12.98 -10.31 7.96
C ARG A 387 13.79 -9.36 8.83
N THR A 388 14.91 -9.82 9.38
CA THR A 388 15.79 -8.99 10.21
C THR A 388 16.38 -7.83 9.40
N PHE A 389 16.88 -8.11 8.20
CA PHE A 389 17.39 -7.07 7.29
C PHE A 389 16.28 -6.21 6.69
N ASN A 390 15.11 -6.77 6.38
CA ASN A 390 13.99 -5.97 5.90
C ASN A 390 13.57 -4.95 6.97
N ASN A 391 13.38 -5.39 8.21
CA ASN A 391 12.88 -4.54 9.27
C ASN A 391 13.95 -3.55 9.78
N LEU A 392 15.23 -3.94 9.73
CA LEU A 392 16.35 -3.00 9.91
C LEU A 392 16.32 -1.89 8.85
N GLY A 393 16.14 -2.26 7.58
CA GLY A 393 16.03 -1.30 6.48
C GLY A 393 14.86 -0.33 6.65
N MET A 394 13.71 -0.83 7.14
CA MET A 394 12.55 0.00 7.46
C MET A 394 12.89 1.03 8.55
N ALA A 395 13.53 0.61 9.64
CA ALA A 395 13.92 1.54 10.70
C ALA A 395 14.95 2.57 10.22
N GLN A 396 15.92 2.16 9.40
CA GLN A 396 16.88 3.08 8.77
C GLN A 396 16.20 4.08 7.83
N TYR A 397 15.20 3.63 7.06
CA TYR A 397 14.41 4.49 6.19
C TYR A 397 13.66 5.56 6.98
N GLN A 398 13.03 5.18 8.09
CA GLN A 398 12.33 6.10 8.99
C GLN A 398 13.28 7.12 9.65
N LEU A 399 14.55 6.75 9.86
CA LEU A 399 15.61 7.65 10.32
C LEU A 399 16.18 8.55 9.21
N GLY A 400 15.75 8.38 7.96
CA GLY A 400 16.25 9.11 6.80
C GLY A 400 17.61 8.62 6.27
N ASP A 401 18.14 7.51 6.79
CA ASP A 401 19.37 6.88 6.28
C ASP A 401 19.04 5.95 5.11
N PHE A 402 18.71 6.57 3.97
CA PHE A 402 18.29 5.84 2.77
C PHE A 402 19.39 4.96 2.17
N ASP A 403 20.67 5.32 2.35
CA ASP A 403 21.80 4.53 1.87
C ASP A 403 21.94 3.23 2.68
N ALA A 404 21.82 3.31 4.02
CA ALA A 404 21.82 2.11 4.87
C ALA A 404 20.56 1.27 4.63
N ALA A 405 19.39 1.91 4.52
CA ALA A 405 18.13 1.22 4.21
C ALA A 405 18.23 0.43 2.90
N ARG A 406 18.78 1.04 1.84
CA ARG A 406 19.02 0.37 0.55
C ARG A 406 19.88 -0.89 0.71
N ALA A 407 20.95 -0.81 1.50
CA ALA A 407 21.84 -1.94 1.73
C ALA A 407 21.14 -3.09 2.46
N SER A 408 20.36 -2.77 3.49
CA SER A 408 19.58 -3.73 4.28
C SER A 408 18.48 -4.39 3.45
N PHE A 409 17.68 -3.62 2.71
CA PHE A 409 16.66 -4.19 1.82
C PHE A 409 17.27 -5.03 0.70
N ALA A 410 18.42 -4.63 0.15
CA ALA A 410 19.13 -5.44 -0.83
C ALA A 410 19.60 -6.78 -0.24
N GLN A 411 20.06 -6.80 1.02
CA GLN A 411 20.39 -8.05 1.71
C GLN A 411 19.15 -8.92 1.95
N ALA A 412 18.04 -8.35 2.40
CA ALA A 412 16.77 -9.07 2.56
C ALA A 412 16.30 -9.69 1.23
N SER A 413 16.33 -8.91 0.15
CA SER A 413 15.99 -9.35 -1.22
C SER A 413 16.90 -10.47 -1.73
N ARG A 414 18.20 -10.47 -1.38
CA ARG A 414 19.10 -11.59 -1.68
C ARG A 414 18.74 -12.87 -0.93
N LEU A 415 18.36 -12.76 0.34
CA LEU A 415 18.01 -13.90 1.19
C LEU A 415 16.64 -14.50 0.81
N ALA A 416 15.69 -13.65 0.40
CA ALA A 416 14.36 -14.08 -0.03
C ALA A 416 13.91 -13.33 -1.30
N PRO A 417 14.36 -13.75 -2.50
CA PRO A 417 14.06 -13.05 -3.76
C PRO A 417 12.59 -13.02 -4.15
N GLN A 418 11.76 -13.90 -3.58
CA GLN A 418 10.33 -14.02 -3.85
C GLN A 418 9.46 -13.30 -2.80
N SER A 419 10.06 -12.77 -1.73
CA SER A 419 9.33 -11.99 -0.73
C SER A 419 9.01 -10.60 -1.27
N ALA A 420 7.78 -10.15 -1.05
CA ALA A 420 7.25 -8.93 -1.64
C ALA A 420 7.70 -7.67 -0.87
N GLU A 421 7.88 -7.78 0.45
CA GLU A 421 8.22 -6.68 1.35
C GLU A 421 9.57 -6.02 0.98
N PRO A 422 10.66 -6.77 0.75
CA PRO A 422 11.92 -6.16 0.32
C PRO A 422 11.82 -5.48 -1.06
N GLN A 423 11.00 -6.02 -1.97
CA GLN A 423 10.83 -5.39 -3.29
C GLN A 423 10.11 -4.06 -3.17
N MET A 424 9.03 -4.01 -2.38
CA MET A 424 8.32 -2.76 -2.09
C MET A 424 9.29 -1.70 -1.56
N ASN A 425 10.06 -2.08 -0.55
CA ASN A 425 10.96 -1.18 0.17
C ASN A 425 12.11 -0.66 -0.71
N ILE A 426 12.68 -1.50 -1.58
CA ILE A 426 13.64 -1.03 -2.60
C ILE A 426 12.97 -0.06 -3.58
N GLY A 427 11.70 -0.29 -3.92
CA GLY A 427 10.91 0.62 -4.74
C GLY A 427 10.76 2.01 -4.10
N LEU A 428 10.49 2.09 -2.79
CA LEU A 428 10.44 3.35 -2.06
C LEU A 428 11.78 4.09 -2.08
N VAL A 429 12.89 3.39 -1.83
CA VAL A 429 14.24 3.98 -1.91
C VAL A 429 14.51 4.51 -3.32
N ASN A 430 14.14 3.77 -4.36
CA ASN A 430 14.24 4.24 -5.75
C ASN A 430 13.41 5.52 -5.99
N LEU A 431 12.23 5.66 -5.38
CA LEU A 431 11.43 6.90 -5.47
C LEU A 431 12.11 8.09 -4.81
N VAL A 432 12.69 7.90 -3.62
CA VAL A 432 13.46 8.95 -2.93
C VAL A 432 14.62 9.43 -3.82
N GLU A 433 15.26 8.52 -4.54
CA GLU A 433 16.38 8.83 -5.44
C GLU A 433 15.95 9.27 -6.86
N GLY A 434 14.65 9.42 -7.12
CA GLY A 434 14.11 9.84 -8.43
C GLY A 434 14.24 8.79 -9.55
N ARG A 435 14.52 7.53 -9.21
CA ARG A 435 14.61 6.40 -10.15
C ARG A 435 13.24 5.78 -10.39
N TYR A 436 12.39 6.51 -11.09
CA TYR A 436 10.98 6.17 -11.28
C TYR A 436 10.74 4.83 -12.01
N ASP A 437 11.50 4.55 -13.08
CA ASP A 437 11.34 3.29 -13.84
C ASP A 437 11.73 2.06 -12.98
N ASP A 438 12.82 2.19 -12.21
CA ASP A 438 13.26 1.13 -11.29
C ASP A 438 12.26 0.93 -10.16
N ALA A 439 11.69 2.01 -9.62
CA ALA A 439 10.65 1.94 -8.59
C ALA A 439 9.41 1.20 -9.12
N GLN A 440 8.93 1.54 -10.32
CA GLN A 440 7.78 0.90 -10.94
C GLN A 440 7.99 -0.61 -11.12
N SER A 441 9.17 -1.03 -11.59
CA SER A 441 9.49 -2.45 -11.74
C SER A 441 9.45 -3.19 -10.39
N ARG A 442 9.97 -2.57 -9.32
CA ARG A 442 9.99 -3.14 -7.97
C ARG A 442 8.59 -3.26 -7.37
N PHE A 443 7.75 -2.25 -7.55
CA PHE A 443 6.35 -2.30 -7.10
C PHE A 443 5.54 -3.39 -7.80
N GLY A 444 5.82 -3.66 -9.08
CA GLY A 444 5.22 -4.80 -9.79
C GLY A 444 5.50 -6.16 -9.15
N ALA A 445 6.61 -6.31 -8.42
CA ALA A 445 7.00 -7.51 -7.70
C ALA A 445 6.57 -7.52 -6.22
N ALA A 446 5.86 -6.49 -5.76
CA ALA A 446 5.46 -6.28 -4.38
C ALA A 446 3.97 -6.55 -4.09
N ALA A 447 3.28 -7.23 -5.01
CA ALA A 447 1.85 -7.46 -4.90
C ALA A 447 1.46 -8.16 -3.58
N GLY A 448 0.40 -7.70 -2.94
CA GLY A 448 -0.12 -8.24 -1.68
C GLY A 448 0.44 -7.57 -0.41
N VAL A 449 1.43 -6.68 -0.53
CA VAL A 449 1.92 -5.86 0.59
C VAL A 449 0.90 -4.74 0.90
N PRO A 450 0.43 -4.58 2.15
CA PRO A 450 -0.56 -3.55 2.51
C PRO A 450 -0.12 -2.12 2.17
N GLU A 451 1.15 -1.80 2.38
CA GLU A 451 1.71 -0.47 2.20
C GLU A 451 1.97 -0.11 0.73
N LEU A 452 1.80 -1.06 -0.21
CA LEU A 452 2.03 -0.84 -1.64
C LEU A 452 1.16 0.28 -2.23
N GLY A 453 -0.08 0.43 -1.73
CA GLY A 453 -0.99 1.47 -2.20
C GLY A 453 -0.45 2.88 -1.96
N GLU A 454 0.13 3.13 -0.78
CA GLU A 454 0.80 4.39 -0.47
C GLU A 454 2.02 4.60 -1.36
N ALA A 455 2.88 3.60 -1.52
CA ALA A 455 4.08 3.70 -2.34
C ALA A 455 3.75 4.03 -3.82
N LEU A 456 2.74 3.35 -4.38
CA LEU A 456 2.25 3.63 -5.73
C LEU A 456 1.60 5.00 -5.85
N GLY A 457 0.84 5.43 -4.85
CA GLY A 457 0.23 6.75 -4.87
C GLY A 457 1.27 7.87 -4.87
N VAL A 458 2.37 7.72 -4.13
CA VAL A 458 3.49 8.68 -4.19
C VAL A 458 4.14 8.69 -5.56
N TYR A 459 4.38 7.51 -6.15
CA TYR A 459 4.87 7.40 -7.52
C TYR A 459 3.96 8.17 -8.50
N TYR A 460 2.65 7.95 -8.44
CA TYR A 460 1.70 8.64 -9.32
C TYR A 460 1.64 10.15 -9.09
N LEU A 461 1.73 10.61 -7.83
CA LEU A 461 1.86 12.04 -7.52
C LEU A 461 3.09 12.65 -8.17
N LYS A 462 4.25 11.98 -8.11
CA LYS A 462 5.50 12.43 -8.74
C LYS A 462 5.41 12.44 -10.27
N GLN A 463 4.64 11.54 -10.86
CA GLN A 463 4.33 11.54 -12.30
C GLN A 463 3.25 12.56 -12.71
N GLY A 464 2.55 13.14 -11.73
CA GLY A 464 1.45 14.08 -11.95
C GLY A 464 0.09 13.42 -12.24
N ASP A 465 -0.03 12.10 -12.08
CA ASP A 465 -1.29 11.38 -12.20
C ASP A 465 -2.02 11.37 -10.84
N ASN A 466 -2.61 12.51 -10.50
CA ASN A 466 -3.29 12.68 -9.22
C ASN A 466 -4.51 11.76 -9.05
N ALA A 467 -5.15 11.35 -10.15
CA ALA A 467 -6.31 10.47 -10.12
C ALA A 467 -5.89 9.04 -9.78
N ALA A 468 -4.86 8.51 -10.45
CA ALA A 468 -4.29 7.21 -10.11
C ALA A 468 -3.71 7.22 -8.69
N ALA A 469 -3.10 8.33 -8.26
CA ALA A 469 -2.61 8.48 -6.90
C ALA A 469 -3.71 8.35 -5.84
N ALA A 470 -4.81 9.10 -6.01
CA ALA A 470 -5.93 9.07 -5.08
C ALA A 470 -6.59 7.68 -5.01
N GLN A 471 -6.67 6.99 -6.15
CA GLN A 471 -7.18 5.62 -6.22
C GLN A 471 -6.25 4.62 -5.52
N ALA A 472 -4.94 4.71 -5.73
CA ALA A 472 -3.96 3.82 -5.09
C ALA A 472 -3.91 3.98 -3.57
N MET A 473 -4.20 5.18 -3.07
CA MET A 473 -4.22 5.54 -1.63
C MET A 473 -5.62 5.44 -0.98
N GLU A 474 -6.56 4.70 -1.57
CA GLU A 474 -7.88 4.51 -0.96
C GLU A 474 -7.74 3.84 0.42
N GLY A 475 -8.32 4.47 1.45
CA GLY A 475 -8.22 4.00 2.84
C GLY A 475 -6.89 4.31 3.56
N VAL A 476 -5.90 4.88 2.87
CA VAL A 476 -4.63 5.27 3.48
C VAL A 476 -4.78 6.58 4.25
N THR A 477 -4.23 6.63 5.47
CA THR A 477 -4.24 7.83 6.31
C THR A 477 -2.83 8.44 6.38
N SER A 478 -2.52 9.32 5.43
CA SER A 478 -1.23 10.02 5.38
C SER A 478 -1.33 11.39 4.69
N ASN A 479 -0.28 12.20 4.85
CA ASN A 479 -0.14 13.49 4.17
C ASN A 479 -0.16 13.33 2.63
N ASN A 480 0.42 12.25 2.10
CA ASN A 480 0.41 11.97 0.66
C ASN A 480 -1.01 11.64 0.17
N ALA A 481 -1.77 10.83 0.91
CA ALA A 481 -3.16 10.51 0.58
C ALA A 481 -4.03 11.77 0.58
N ALA A 482 -3.91 12.61 1.62
CA ALA A 482 -4.60 13.90 1.69
C ALA A 482 -4.22 14.84 0.54
N LEU A 483 -2.94 14.87 0.17
CA LEU A 483 -2.47 15.67 -0.97
C LEU A 483 -3.13 15.21 -2.28
N ALA A 484 -3.15 13.90 -2.56
CA ALA A 484 -3.81 13.37 -3.76
C ALA A 484 -5.30 13.76 -3.81
N GLN A 485 -5.98 13.72 -2.68
CA GLN A 485 -7.38 14.14 -2.54
C GLN A 485 -7.56 15.66 -2.74
N ILE A 486 -6.65 16.50 -2.22
CA ILE A 486 -6.65 17.96 -2.45
C ILE A 486 -6.45 18.27 -3.94
N LEU A 487 -5.54 17.57 -4.61
CA LEU A 487 -5.22 17.78 -6.02
C LEU A 487 -6.35 17.30 -6.96
N THR A 488 -7.07 16.26 -6.57
CA THR A 488 -8.29 15.79 -7.27
C THR A 488 -9.57 16.52 -6.86
N LYS A 489 -9.45 17.48 -5.93
CA LYS A 489 -10.56 18.32 -5.41
C LYS A 489 -11.58 17.55 -4.57
N ASP A 490 -11.24 16.37 -4.06
CA ASP A 490 -12.02 15.69 -3.02
C ASP A 490 -11.67 16.26 -1.62
N TYR A 491 -12.14 17.50 -1.40
CA TYR A 491 -11.88 18.23 -0.16
C TYR A 491 -12.55 17.62 1.07
N SER A 492 -13.64 16.87 0.88
CA SER A 492 -14.36 16.21 1.97
C SER A 492 -13.53 15.06 2.54
N THR A 493 -12.99 14.21 1.65
CA THR A 493 -12.12 13.11 2.06
C THR A 493 -10.80 13.63 2.59
N ALA A 494 -10.17 14.61 1.92
CA ALA A 494 -8.94 15.26 2.40
C ALA A 494 -9.06 15.75 3.85
N LYS A 495 -10.17 16.40 4.18
CA LYS A 495 -10.44 16.88 5.55
C LYS A 495 -10.46 15.73 6.57
N ARG A 496 -11.11 14.61 6.24
CA ARG A 496 -11.20 13.45 7.14
C ARG A 496 -9.85 12.76 7.29
N THR A 497 -9.14 12.56 6.18
CA THR A 497 -7.81 11.95 6.18
C THR A 497 -6.83 12.76 7.03
N LEU A 498 -6.74 14.08 6.86
CA LEU A 498 -5.86 14.93 7.67
C LEU A 498 -6.22 14.92 9.16
N ALA A 499 -7.51 14.84 9.49
CA ALA A 499 -7.97 14.79 10.88
C ALA A 499 -7.75 13.43 11.56
N ALA A 500 -7.49 12.37 10.78
CA ALA A 500 -7.27 11.02 11.27
C ALA A 500 -5.78 10.65 11.41
N ILE A 501 -4.85 11.54 11.05
CA ILE A 501 -3.42 11.32 11.25
C ILE A 501 -3.13 11.37 12.76
N ASP A 502 -2.61 10.27 13.30
CA ASP A 502 -2.34 10.11 14.74
C ASP A 502 -1.30 11.11 15.27
N GLU A 503 -0.24 11.34 14.50
CA GLU A 503 0.84 12.28 14.81
C GLU A 503 0.93 13.39 13.75
N PRO A 504 0.06 14.42 13.81
CA PRO A 504 0.04 15.48 12.81
C PRO A 504 1.28 16.35 12.90
N ASP A 505 1.97 16.50 11.77
CA ASP A 505 3.19 17.28 11.65
C ASP A 505 2.94 18.67 11.01
N ALA A 506 4.01 19.44 10.80
CA ALA A 506 3.92 20.74 10.14
C ALA A 506 3.30 20.65 8.74
N THR A 507 3.56 19.56 8.01
CA THR A 507 3.01 19.31 6.67
C THR A 507 1.51 19.03 6.73
N THR A 508 1.04 18.24 7.70
CA THR A 508 -0.38 17.97 7.93
C THR A 508 -1.16 19.27 8.12
N TYR A 509 -0.66 20.16 8.97
CA TYR A 509 -1.30 21.46 9.19
C TYR A 509 -1.17 22.39 7.98
N TYR A 510 -0.06 22.36 7.23
CA TYR A 510 0.07 23.16 6.02
C TYR A 510 -0.92 22.71 4.93
N LEU A 511 -1.08 21.41 4.70
CA LEU A 511 -2.10 20.86 3.80
C LEU A 511 -3.52 21.22 4.25
N THR A 512 -3.76 21.22 5.57
CA THR A 512 -5.03 21.71 6.14
C THR A 512 -5.26 23.19 5.84
N ALA A 513 -4.20 24.01 5.85
CA ALA A 513 -4.30 25.42 5.46
C ALA A 513 -4.62 25.61 3.98
N ILE A 514 -3.98 24.84 3.09
CA ILE A 514 -4.29 24.81 1.65
C ILE A 514 -5.76 24.41 1.43
N LEU A 515 -6.23 23.39 2.14
CA LEU A 515 -7.64 22.99 2.12
C LEU A 515 -8.56 24.15 2.55
N GLY A 516 -8.21 24.86 3.61
CA GLY A 516 -8.90 26.07 4.06
C GLY A 516 -8.95 27.15 2.98
N ALA A 517 -7.82 27.42 2.32
CA ALA A 517 -7.74 28.39 1.23
C ALA A 517 -8.64 28.01 0.03
N ARG A 518 -8.55 26.76 -0.43
CA ARG A 518 -9.32 26.24 -1.59
C ARG A 518 -10.82 26.14 -1.30
N THR A 519 -11.21 26.03 -0.04
CA THR A 519 -12.62 26.01 0.40
C THR A 519 -13.12 27.36 0.91
N ASN A 520 -12.29 28.42 0.80
CA ASN A 520 -12.59 29.77 1.30
C ASN A 520 -12.96 29.81 2.81
N ASN A 521 -12.34 28.93 3.60
CA ASN A 521 -12.47 28.86 5.04
C ASN A 521 -11.24 29.50 5.72
N GLU A 522 -11.29 30.81 5.90
CA GLU A 522 -10.20 31.61 6.45
C GLU A 522 -9.83 31.23 7.90
N SER A 523 -10.82 30.81 8.71
CA SER A 523 -10.56 30.34 10.08
C SER A 523 -9.75 29.05 10.09
N MET A 524 -10.10 28.08 9.23
CA MET A 524 -9.32 26.86 9.07
C MET A 524 -7.90 27.16 8.58
N LEU A 525 -7.78 28.00 7.54
CA LEU A 525 -6.50 28.42 6.99
C LEU A 525 -5.60 29.01 8.07
N THR A 526 -6.05 30.06 8.75
CA THR A 526 -5.22 30.83 9.69
C THR A 526 -4.85 30.02 10.92
N ASN A 527 -5.76 29.21 11.47
CA ASN A 527 -5.47 28.36 12.60
C ASN A 527 -4.48 27.24 12.24
N ALA A 528 -4.64 26.62 11.07
CA ALA A 528 -3.75 25.56 10.61
C ALA A 528 -2.35 26.10 10.30
N LEU A 529 -2.21 27.25 9.64
CA LEU A 529 -0.90 27.87 9.41
C LEU A 529 -0.16 28.20 10.71
N ARG A 530 -0.85 28.70 11.75
CA ARG A 530 -0.22 28.94 13.06
C ARG A 530 0.35 27.65 13.65
N GLN A 531 -0.37 26.53 13.52
CA GLN A 531 0.13 25.23 13.99
C GLN A 531 1.31 24.74 13.16
N ALA A 532 1.24 24.86 11.82
CA ALA A 532 2.34 24.51 10.94
C ALA A 532 3.62 25.29 11.27
N ILE A 533 3.51 26.62 11.48
CA ILE A 533 4.64 27.50 11.84
C ILE A 533 5.18 27.18 13.24
N ARG A 534 4.31 26.82 14.19
CA ARG A 534 4.72 26.41 15.53
C ARG A 534 5.58 25.14 15.51
N LEU A 535 5.26 24.20 14.64
CA LEU A 535 5.99 22.94 14.49
C LEU A 535 7.25 23.09 13.62
N ASP A 536 7.17 23.89 12.55
CA ASP A 536 8.30 24.27 11.71
C ASP A 536 8.24 25.76 11.33
N PRO A 537 9.06 26.62 11.96
CA PRO A 537 9.10 28.05 11.65
C PRO A 537 9.40 28.39 10.19
N LYS A 538 10.02 27.48 9.41
CA LYS A 538 10.27 27.70 7.98
C LYS A 538 8.98 27.79 7.16
N MET A 539 7.88 27.24 7.67
CA MET A 539 6.57 27.32 7.02
C MET A 539 6.05 28.75 6.87
N ALA A 540 6.50 29.70 7.70
CA ALA A 540 6.12 31.11 7.58
C ALA A 540 6.67 31.72 6.28
N ALA A 541 7.95 31.49 5.99
CA ALA A 541 8.57 31.95 4.75
C ALA A 541 7.89 31.32 3.54
N LYS A 542 7.62 30.01 3.60
CA LYS A 542 6.89 29.29 2.54
C LYS A 542 5.50 29.89 2.30
N ALA A 543 4.70 30.05 3.35
CA ALA A 543 3.34 30.59 3.26
C ALA A 543 3.30 32.03 2.72
N SER A 544 4.30 32.87 3.04
CA SER A 544 4.38 34.24 2.54
C SER A 544 4.57 34.34 1.01
N GLN A 545 5.08 33.28 0.39
CA GLN A 545 5.38 33.19 -1.04
C GLN A 545 4.42 32.26 -1.79
N ASP A 546 3.54 31.56 -1.07
CA ASP A 546 2.68 30.53 -1.63
C ASP A 546 1.46 31.15 -2.34
N MET A 547 1.31 30.81 -3.62
CA MET A 547 0.21 31.30 -4.45
C MET A 547 -1.17 30.84 -3.95
N GLU A 548 -1.24 29.73 -3.21
CA GLU A 548 -2.48 29.26 -2.56
C GLU A 548 -3.07 30.32 -1.62
N PHE A 549 -2.20 31.13 -0.98
CA PHE A 549 -2.63 32.10 0.04
C PHE A 549 -2.66 33.55 -0.45
N SER A 550 -2.31 33.80 -1.71
CA SER A 550 -2.19 35.14 -2.29
C SER A 550 -3.42 36.05 -2.17
N ARG A 551 -4.61 35.47 -1.92
CA ARG A 551 -5.89 36.19 -1.76
C ARG A 551 -6.25 36.48 -0.31
N PHE A 552 -5.48 36.00 0.65
CA PHE A 552 -5.78 36.10 2.08
C PHE A 552 -4.82 37.05 2.79
N ASN A 553 -5.28 37.71 3.86
CA ASN A 553 -4.42 38.55 4.68
C ASN A 553 -3.78 37.72 5.79
N LEU A 554 -2.49 37.41 5.64
CA LEU A 554 -1.75 36.58 6.60
C LEU A 554 -0.97 37.36 7.67
N SER A 555 -1.10 38.69 7.74
CA SER A 555 -0.30 39.54 8.66
C SER A 555 -0.46 39.24 10.15
N GLY A 556 -1.55 38.57 10.55
CA GLY A 556 -1.78 38.11 11.93
C GLY A 556 -1.42 36.63 12.18
N VAL A 557 -0.73 36.00 11.22
CA VAL A 557 -0.36 34.57 11.23
C VAL A 557 1.15 34.42 11.02
N LEU A 558 1.70 35.12 10.02
CA LEU A 558 3.14 35.27 9.77
C LEU A 558 3.75 36.21 10.80
#